data_AF-A0A2E9BIT4-F1
#
_entry.id   AF-A0A2E9BIT4-F1
#
_cell.length_a   1.000
_cell.length_b   1.000
_cell.length_c   1.000
_cell.angle_alpha   90.00
_cell.angle_beta   90.00
_cell.angle_gamma   90.00
#
_symmetry.space_group_name_H-M   'P 1'
#
loop_
_entity.id
_entity.type
_entity.pdbx_description
1 polymer ?
#
loop_
_entity_poly.entity_id
_entity_poly.type
_entity_poly.pdbx_seq_one_letter_code
_entity_poly.pdbx_strand_id
1 'polypeptide(L)'
;MKSLPSLPGLPLSRLAFSLVLGTALLAGCGGGSDSGVLFGGLPAAPAPAPAPAPPAPPPAPVAEAGRWTVGDLHVHTYQSDDTQQISTLDQVLAKAFDRFGLDWVAISDHLRLSSYDNAGNKLPAQIPFSEGMAKYQVPRIKALQAGGKYADKTIFASAEWDMPAHDHGNVGILTDSPMSDAALKAVSQFEYLFTNRDAALFPAADVAAWGPKAGTGYNTHAETMQAVAWLKKNYPATSYLQINHPSRNPGKYTIAQLREMNDLAPDIVFSLEGMVGNQMEPDRGGYNSAYIDANLPSRTYGGVDYLVAKLGGTWDALLSEGRRIWNVADSDYHFTTSQGLYSSGYAPGEYAKNHLFGDIKDPKSLLAAMRAGRLFAVNGDLIDALDFRVEGSKGAGRMGTELAAAAGEELRITVRFRSPERNNFEYQLGSGLYANVKPVVDHIDLIAGDVTGREQPGTPGYDRATNPSTRVVKRFTRADWKLDAEGYYAASFTVKAGANQYFRLRGTNLGTDVPGETANGEPLPDARTEGNDNVARFNAINARNYADLWFYSNPVFVKVAAK
;
A
#
# COMPACT_ATOMS: atom_id res chain seq x y z
N MET A 1 56.25 29.75 -2.18
CA MET A 1 56.44 31.22 -2.29
C MET A 1 55.15 31.83 -2.81
N LYS A 2 54.75 32.97 -2.22
CA LYS A 2 53.52 33.77 -2.40
C LYS A 2 52.24 33.15 -1.83
N SER A 3 51.42 33.76 -0.98
CA SER A 3 51.49 34.81 0.07
C SER A 3 50.01 35.07 0.45
N LEU A 4 49.68 34.98 1.74
CA LEU A 4 48.34 35.28 2.31
C LEU A 4 47.92 36.75 2.04
N PRO A 5 46.63 37.09 2.28
CA PRO A 5 46.34 37.75 3.54
C PRO A 5 45.04 37.30 4.24
N SER A 6 45.04 37.57 5.55
CA SER A 6 44.08 37.23 6.59
C SER A 6 43.10 38.37 6.92
N LEU A 7 41.84 37.98 7.22
CA LEU A 7 40.85 38.54 8.17
C LEU A 7 40.34 40.00 7.98
N PRO A 8 39.04 40.27 8.24
CA PRO A 8 38.61 40.55 9.63
C PRO A 8 37.25 39.94 10.03
N GLY A 9 37.10 39.68 11.33
CA GLY A 9 35.84 39.32 11.97
C GLY A 9 35.09 40.50 12.61
N LEU A 10 33.85 40.22 13.05
CA LEU A 10 32.99 40.87 14.08
C LEU A 10 31.52 40.85 13.60
N PRO A 11 30.48 40.94 14.48
CA PRO A 11 30.42 40.64 15.92
C PRO A 11 29.23 39.72 16.31
N LEU A 12 29.33 39.12 17.51
CA LEU A 12 28.19 38.51 18.21
C LEU A 12 27.23 39.59 18.74
N SER A 13 25.95 39.51 18.39
CA SER A 13 24.86 40.23 19.04
C SER A 13 24.18 39.34 20.08
N ARG A 14 24.28 39.76 21.35
CA ARG A 14 23.44 39.31 22.45
C ARG A 14 22.14 40.09 22.40
N LEU A 15 20.98 39.44 22.36
CA LEU A 15 19.73 40.04 22.82
C LEU A 15 19.03 39.08 23.78
N ALA A 16 18.91 39.54 25.01
CA ALA A 16 18.10 38.96 26.06
C ALA A 16 16.61 39.24 25.76
N PHE A 17 15.76 38.22 25.89
CA PHE A 17 14.31 38.40 25.95
C PHE A 17 13.87 38.27 27.40
N SER A 18 13.37 39.39 27.94
CA SER A 18 12.74 39.50 29.25
C SER A 18 11.31 38.95 29.20
N LEU A 19 11.02 38.11 30.19
CA LEU A 19 9.73 37.56 30.54
C LEU A 19 8.84 38.67 31.13
N VAL A 20 7.64 38.91 30.59
CA VAL A 20 6.60 39.71 31.25
C VAL A 20 5.30 38.90 31.30
N LEU A 21 4.96 38.49 32.52
CA LEU A 21 3.71 37.85 32.90
C LEU A 21 2.73 38.96 33.29
N GLY A 22 1.57 39.04 32.62
CA GLY A 22 0.52 40.01 32.91
C GLY A 22 -0.83 39.33 33.08
N THR A 23 -1.16 38.93 34.31
CA THR A 23 -2.49 38.51 34.75
C THR A 23 -3.33 39.71 35.14
N ALA A 24 -4.51 39.88 34.53
CA ALA A 24 -5.54 40.81 34.99
C ALA A 24 -6.87 40.07 35.14
N LEU A 25 -7.27 39.86 36.39
CA LEU A 25 -8.62 39.49 36.84
C LEU A 25 -9.41 40.78 37.05
N LEU A 26 -10.63 40.86 36.52
CA LEU A 26 -11.62 41.86 36.91
C LEU A 26 -12.97 41.17 37.15
N ALA A 27 -13.34 41.13 38.43
CA ALA A 27 -14.68 40.86 38.90
C ALA A 27 -15.50 42.16 38.85
N GLY A 28 -16.78 42.04 38.52
CA GLY A 28 -17.75 43.13 38.59
C GLY A 28 -19.14 42.59 38.89
N CYS A 29 -19.54 42.65 40.16
CA CYS A 29 -20.90 42.47 40.64
C CYS A 29 -21.63 43.82 40.72
N GLY A 30 -22.96 43.80 40.65
CA GLY A 30 -23.87 44.87 41.04
C GLY A 30 -24.79 45.30 39.90
N GLY A 31 -26.10 45.43 40.04
CA GLY A 31 -27.01 45.31 41.18
C GLY A 31 -28.43 45.53 40.67
N GLY A 32 -29.44 45.00 41.36
CA GLY A 32 -30.85 45.27 41.06
C GLY A 32 -31.42 46.41 41.90
N SER A 33 -32.54 46.99 41.44
CA SER A 33 -33.70 47.34 42.29
C SER A 33 -34.82 47.98 41.46
N ASP A 34 -36.04 47.61 41.83
CA ASP A 34 -37.35 48.02 41.33
C ASP A 34 -37.63 49.52 41.27
N SER A 35 -38.59 49.90 40.42
CA SER A 35 -39.62 50.91 40.71
C SER A 35 -40.78 50.78 39.71
N GLY A 36 -41.96 50.44 40.23
CA GLY A 36 -43.19 50.33 39.46
C GLY A 36 -43.85 51.67 39.15
N VAL A 37 -44.49 51.75 37.98
CA VAL A 37 -45.53 52.74 37.68
C VAL A 37 -46.62 52.05 36.85
N LEU A 38 -47.84 52.06 37.37
CA LEU A 38 -49.06 51.54 36.76
C LEU A 38 -49.62 52.57 35.75
N PHE A 39 -49.72 52.19 34.48
CA PHE A 39 -50.62 52.82 33.50
C PHE A 39 -51.42 51.76 32.77
N GLY A 40 -52.74 51.93 32.77
CA GLY A 40 -53.71 50.98 32.22
C GLY A 40 -53.89 51.07 30.71
N GLY A 41 -54.04 49.90 30.09
CA GLY A 41 -55.10 49.58 29.12
C GLY A 41 -55.05 50.20 27.72
N LEU A 42 -54.37 49.51 26.79
CA LEU A 42 -54.76 49.44 25.37
C LEU A 42 -54.64 47.97 24.90
N PRO A 43 -55.53 47.44 24.05
CA PRO A 43 -55.48 46.05 23.62
C PRO A 43 -54.30 45.84 22.66
N ALA A 44 -53.35 44.99 23.07
CA ALA A 44 -52.25 44.54 22.22
C ALA A 44 -52.74 43.44 21.26
N ALA A 45 -52.48 43.62 19.97
CA ALA A 45 -52.68 42.60 18.94
C ALA A 45 -51.82 41.35 19.26
N PRO A 46 -52.29 40.13 18.94
CA PRO A 46 -51.51 38.91 19.19
C PRO A 46 -50.19 38.94 18.42
N ALA A 47 -49.09 38.67 19.13
CA ALA A 47 -47.77 38.58 18.54
C ALA A 47 -47.71 37.44 17.51
N PRO A 48 -47.05 37.63 16.35
CA PRO A 48 -46.86 36.56 15.38
C PRO A 48 -46.04 35.43 16.01
N ALA A 49 -46.38 34.18 15.66
CA ALA A 49 -45.71 33.00 16.17
C ALA A 49 -44.19 33.08 15.90
N PRO A 50 -43.33 32.68 16.87
CA PRO A 50 -41.89 32.68 16.69
C PRO A 50 -41.50 31.77 15.52
N ALA A 51 -40.60 32.26 14.67
CA ALA A 51 -40.08 31.49 13.55
C ALA A 51 -39.49 30.15 14.06
N PRO A 52 -39.66 29.04 13.31
CA PRO A 52 -39.09 27.76 13.69
C PRO A 52 -37.58 27.91 13.87
N ALA A 53 -37.05 27.39 14.98
CA ALA A 53 -35.62 27.38 15.22
C ALA A 53 -34.90 26.63 14.07
N PRO A 54 -33.76 27.13 13.57
CA PRO A 54 -32.98 26.43 12.57
C PRO A 54 -32.64 25.02 13.09
N PRO A 55 -32.71 24.00 12.22
CA PRO A 55 -32.40 22.63 12.61
C PRO A 55 -31.01 22.58 13.23
N ALA A 56 -30.89 21.87 14.36
CA ALA A 56 -29.62 21.69 15.03
C ALA A 56 -28.59 21.10 14.05
N PRO A 57 -27.33 21.59 14.05
CA PRO A 57 -26.30 21.02 13.21
C PRO A 57 -26.20 19.52 13.51
N PRO A 58 -26.03 18.67 12.48
CA PRO A 58 -25.91 17.24 12.67
C PRO A 58 -24.75 16.96 13.65
N PRO A 59 -24.89 15.95 14.52
CA PRO A 59 -23.84 15.60 15.47
C PRO A 59 -22.52 15.40 14.73
N ALA A 60 -21.43 15.91 15.32
CA ALA A 60 -20.09 15.71 14.78
C ALA A 60 -19.88 14.21 14.56
N PRO A 61 -19.38 13.78 13.39
CA PRO A 61 -19.10 12.38 13.14
C PRO A 61 -18.23 11.82 14.28
N VAL A 62 -18.65 10.70 14.87
CA VAL A 62 -17.80 9.97 15.83
C VAL A 62 -16.46 9.73 15.16
N ALA A 63 -15.37 10.14 15.80
CA ALA A 63 -14.03 9.89 15.29
C ALA A 63 -13.88 8.39 15.03
N GLU A 64 -13.61 8.03 13.78
CA GLU A 64 -13.43 6.65 13.36
C GLU A 64 -12.28 6.03 14.16
N ALA A 65 -12.53 4.90 14.81
CA ALA A 65 -11.50 4.20 15.55
C ALA A 65 -10.41 3.70 14.60
N GLY A 66 -9.15 4.00 14.90
CA GLY A 66 -8.00 3.54 14.14
C GLY A 66 -6.89 4.59 14.04
N ARG A 67 -5.78 4.18 13.43
CA ARG A 67 -4.63 5.06 13.10
C ARG A 67 -4.06 4.68 11.75
N TRP A 68 -3.31 5.59 11.15
CA TRP A 68 -2.41 5.21 10.06
C TRP A 68 -1.27 4.36 10.62
N THR A 69 -0.99 3.27 9.92
CA THR A 69 0.11 2.35 10.17
C THR A 69 0.89 2.15 8.87
N VAL A 70 2.13 1.70 8.97
CA VAL A 70 2.99 1.45 7.81
C VAL A 70 3.46 0.00 7.79
N GLY A 71 3.47 -0.64 6.63
CA GLY A 71 4.02 -1.99 6.52
C GLY A 71 4.28 -2.50 5.10
N ASP A 72 4.66 -3.78 5.06
CA ASP A 72 5.11 -4.51 3.88
C ASP A 72 4.59 -5.96 3.95
N LEU A 73 4.04 -6.47 2.85
CA LEU A 73 3.45 -7.81 2.75
C LEU A 73 4.35 -8.82 2.03
N HIS A 74 5.48 -8.40 1.47
CA HIS A 74 6.32 -9.25 0.61
C HIS A 74 7.81 -9.14 0.98
N VAL A 75 8.27 -10.03 1.87
CA VAL A 75 9.62 -9.98 2.44
C VAL A 75 10.19 -11.39 2.62
N HIS A 76 11.42 -11.61 2.14
CA HIS A 76 12.12 -12.90 2.23
C HIS A 76 13.26 -12.88 3.24
N THR A 77 13.65 -14.07 3.68
CA THR A 77 14.73 -14.35 4.64
C THR A 77 15.60 -15.50 4.12
N TYR A 78 16.56 -15.99 4.92
CA TYR A 78 17.40 -17.15 4.56
C TYR A 78 16.60 -18.42 4.23
N GLN A 79 15.33 -18.49 4.62
CA GLN A 79 14.50 -19.67 4.32
C GLN A 79 14.05 -19.73 2.85
N SER A 80 14.16 -18.61 2.12
CA SER A 80 14.17 -18.54 0.66
C SER A 80 15.60 -18.64 0.13
N ASP A 81 15.88 -19.62 -0.73
CA ASP A 81 17.22 -19.82 -1.32
C ASP A 81 17.63 -18.63 -2.23
N ASP A 82 16.66 -17.98 -2.88
CA ASP A 82 16.81 -16.83 -3.78
C ASP A 82 17.39 -15.59 -3.05
N THR A 83 17.37 -15.55 -1.72
CA THR A 83 18.00 -14.49 -0.91
C THR A 83 19.52 -14.54 -0.89
N GLN A 84 20.12 -15.56 -1.54
CA GLN A 84 21.56 -15.82 -1.53
C GLN A 84 22.14 -15.86 -0.11
N GLN A 85 21.30 -16.16 0.88
CA GLN A 85 21.64 -16.25 2.29
C GLN A 85 22.33 -14.97 2.78
N ILE A 86 21.69 -13.81 2.52
CA ILE A 86 22.22 -12.49 2.91
C ILE A 86 21.61 -11.97 4.22
N SER A 87 20.28 -11.99 4.39
CA SER A 87 19.61 -11.46 5.61
C SER A 87 18.82 -12.48 6.42
N THR A 88 19.28 -12.80 7.64
CA THR A 88 18.55 -13.65 8.61
C THR A 88 17.21 -13.00 8.99
N LEU A 89 16.28 -13.78 9.54
CA LEU A 89 15.00 -13.26 10.01
C LEU A 89 15.19 -12.06 10.97
N ASP A 90 16.09 -12.18 11.95
CA ASP A 90 16.37 -11.10 12.90
C ASP A 90 16.89 -9.82 12.23
N GLN A 91 17.75 -9.95 11.21
CA GLN A 91 18.29 -8.81 10.45
C GLN A 91 17.21 -8.16 9.59
N VAL A 92 16.33 -8.95 8.98
CA VAL A 92 15.18 -8.45 8.22
C VAL A 92 14.24 -7.67 9.13
N LEU A 93 13.87 -8.24 10.29
CA LEU A 93 13.00 -7.56 11.25
C LEU A 93 13.66 -6.30 11.84
N ALA A 94 14.97 -6.29 12.06
CA ALA A 94 15.70 -5.09 12.47
C ALA A 94 15.68 -4.01 11.40
N LYS A 95 15.79 -4.36 10.11
CA LYS A 95 15.61 -3.39 9.02
C LYS A 95 14.19 -2.83 9.02
N ALA A 96 13.19 -3.70 9.04
CA ALA A 96 11.78 -3.33 9.01
C ALA A 96 11.41 -2.39 10.17
N PHE A 97 11.70 -2.79 11.41
CA PHE A 97 11.18 -2.12 12.60
C PHE A 97 12.15 -1.11 13.21
N ASP A 98 13.42 -1.46 13.36
CA ASP A 98 14.40 -0.60 14.04
C ASP A 98 14.91 0.51 13.11
N ARG A 99 15.15 0.18 11.83
CA ARG A 99 15.75 1.14 10.87
C ARG A 99 14.70 1.93 10.09
N PHE A 100 13.67 1.27 9.57
CA PHE A 100 12.70 1.89 8.65
C PHE A 100 11.29 2.09 9.24
N GLY A 101 11.10 1.69 10.50
CA GLY A 101 9.97 2.13 11.31
C GLY A 101 8.61 1.57 10.90
N LEU A 102 8.56 0.35 10.33
CA LEU A 102 7.30 -0.32 10.06
C LEU A 102 6.52 -0.62 11.36
N ASP A 103 5.20 -0.67 11.26
CA ASP A 103 4.28 -1.15 12.30
C ASP A 103 4.01 -2.65 12.17
N TRP A 104 4.04 -3.14 10.93
CA TRP A 104 3.75 -4.53 10.62
C TRP A 104 4.53 -5.04 9.41
N VAL A 105 4.77 -6.35 9.37
CA VAL A 105 5.43 -7.04 8.25
C VAL A 105 4.87 -8.45 8.10
N ALA A 106 4.66 -8.87 6.85
CA ALA A 106 4.47 -10.27 6.51
C ALA A 106 5.81 -10.86 6.05
N ILE A 107 6.26 -11.94 6.68
CA ILE A 107 7.41 -12.71 6.19
C ILE A 107 6.87 -13.76 5.24
N SER A 108 7.21 -13.64 3.95
CA SER A 108 6.60 -14.37 2.85
C SER A 108 7.64 -15.12 2.03
N ASP A 109 8.55 -15.83 2.70
CA ASP A 109 9.51 -16.71 2.02
C ASP A 109 8.79 -17.62 1.00
N HIS A 110 9.48 -17.97 -0.08
CA HIS A 110 8.95 -18.80 -1.14
C HIS A 110 8.44 -20.13 -0.58
N LEU A 111 7.27 -20.56 -1.06
CA LEU A 111 6.68 -21.87 -0.79
C LEU A 111 7.41 -22.99 -1.59
N ARG A 112 8.73 -23.03 -1.41
CA ARG A 112 9.69 -23.93 -2.05
C ARG A 112 10.38 -24.78 -0.96
N LEU A 113 11.43 -25.52 -1.34
CA LEU A 113 12.25 -26.20 -0.34
C LEU A 113 13.17 -25.17 0.32
N SER A 114 13.33 -25.27 1.64
CA SER A 114 14.28 -24.46 2.41
C SER A 114 15.56 -25.25 2.67
N SER A 115 16.71 -24.62 2.43
CA SER A 115 18.03 -25.18 2.69
C SER A 115 18.65 -24.71 4.02
N TYR A 116 18.05 -23.72 4.67
CA TYR A 116 18.60 -23.04 5.85
C TYR A 116 17.54 -22.83 6.94
N ASP A 117 17.99 -22.68 8.19
CA ASP A 117 17.15 -22.19 9.29
C ASP A 117 17.08 -20.64 9.32
N ASN A 118 16.29 -20.10 10.26
CA ASN A 118 16.10 -18.65 10.41
C ASN A 118 17.35 -17.87 10.85
N ALA A 119 18.36 -18.57 11.38
CA ALA A 119 19.64 -18.02 11.83
C ALA A 119 20.74 -18.14 10.76
N GLY A 120 20.41 -18.78 9.63
CA GLY A 120 21.29 -18.96 8.48
C GLY A 120 22.21 -20.17 8.54
N ASN A 121 21.93 -21.13 9.42
CA ASN A 121 22.64 -22.40 9.41
C ASN A 121 22.08 -23.30 8.32
N LYS A 122 22.97 -23.93 7.55
CA LYS A 122 22.60 -24.90 6.52
C LYS A 122 22.01 -26.15 7.17
N LEU A 123 20.86 -26.59 6.68
CA LEU A 123 20.19 -27.79 7.15
C LEU A 123 20.90 -29.05 6.61
N PRO A 124 20.87 -30.17 7.36
CA PRO A 124 21.42 -31.45 6.88
C PRO A 124 20.76 -31.97 5.61
N ALA A 125 19.48 -31.63 5.41
CA ALA A 125 18.70 -31.93 4.21
C ALA A 125 17.72 -30.77 3.97
N GLN A 126 17.36 -30.55 2.70
CA GLN A 126 16.29 -29.63 2.33
C GLN A 126 14.94 -30.15 2.86
N ILE A 127 14.11 -29.22 3.32
CA ILE A 127 12.77 -29.52 3.85
C ILE A 127 11.72 -28.64 3.16
N PRO A 128 10.42 -29.03 3.13
CA PRO A 128 9.34 -28.14 2.72
C PRO A 128 9.36 -26.83 3.52
N PHE A 129 9.01 -25.72 2.88
CA PHE A 129 9.02 -24.44 3.58
C PHE A 129 8.03 -24.43 4.74
N SER A 130 6.88 -25.10 4.65
CA SER A 130 5.93 -25.20 5.78
C SER A 130 6.56 -25.86 7.03
N GLU A 131 7.46 -26.82 6.83
CA GLU A 131 8.22 -27.43 7.93
C GLU A 131 9.24 -26.43 8.50
N GLY A 132 9.98 -25.71 7.63
CA GLY A 132 10.91 -24.67 8.04
C GLY A 132 10.22 -23.52 8.78
N MET A 133 9.05 -23.08 8.32
CA MET A 133 8.21 -22.07 8.96
C MET A 133 7.84 -22.51 10.39
N ALA A 134 7.39 -23.75 10.55
CA ALA A 134 6.97 -24.30 11.84
C ALA A 134 8.12 -24.53 12.82
N LYS A 135 9.30 -24.96 12.33
CA LYS A 135 10.46 -25.26 13.16
C LYS A 135 11.29 -24.03 13.53
N TYR A 136 11.40 -23.06 12.63
CA TYR A 136 12.40 -22.00 12.73
C TYR A 136 11.77 -20.60 12.74
N GLN A 137 11.01 -20.26 11.69
CA GLN A 137 10.51 -18.90 11.49
C GLN A 137 9.53 -18.47 12.61
N VAL A 138 8.43 -19.20 12.78
CA VAL A 138 7.36 -18.85 13.73
C VAL A 138 7.83 -18.95 15.18
N PRO A 139 8.55 -20.00 15.62
CA PRO A 139 9.10 -20.04 16.96
C PRO A 139 10.03 -18.86 17.25
N ARG A 140 10.86 -18.44 16.28
CA ARG A 140 11.73 -17.27 16.47
C ARG A 140 10.93 -15.98 16.62
N ILE A 141 9.93 -15.75 15.77
CA ILE A 141 9.02 -14.58 15.87
C ILE A 141 8.38 -14.53 17.27
N LYS A 142 7.79 -15.65 17.70
CA LYS A 142 7.16 -15.75 19.03
C LYS A 142 8.15 -15.52 20.17
N ALA A 143 9.37 -16.07 20.06
CA ALA A 143 10.41 -15.89 21.08
C ALA A 143 10.87 -14.43 21.20
N LEU A 144 11.01 -13.72 20.08
CA LEU A 144 11.31 -12.28 20.09
C LEU A 144 10.22 -11.49 20.81
N GLN A 145 8.95 -11.72 20.44
CA GLN A 145 7.81 -11.01 21.03
C GLN A 145 7.61 -11.35 22.51
N ALA A 146 7.73 -12.63 22.89
CA ALA A 146 7.68 -13.07 24.29
C ALA A 146 8.84 -12.51 25.13
N GLY A 147 10.01 -12.30 24.51
CA GLY A 147 11.15 -11.60 25.10
C GLY A 147 11.01 -10.07 25.16
N GLY A 148 9.87 -9.52 24.71
CA GLY A 148 9.58 -8.08 24.69
C GLY A 148 10.08 -7.33 23.46
N LYS A 149 10.84 -7.97 22.56
CA LYS A 149 11.31 -7.35 21.31
C LYS A 149 10.18 -7.40 20.27
N TYR A 150 9.77 -6.25 19.76
CA TYR A 150 8.66 -6.09 18.81
C TYR A 150 7.29 -6.56 19.35
N ALA A 151 7.08 -6.53 20.66
CA ALA A 151 5.81 -6.92 21.27
C ALA A 151 4.63 -6.00 20.88
N ASP A 152 4.93 -4.78 20.43
CA ASP A 152 3.99 -3.78 19.92
C ASP A 152 3.78 -3.85 18.40
N LYS A 153 4.54 -4.71 17.69
CA LYS A 153 4.48 -4.87 16.23
C LYS A 153 3.61 -6.04 15.83
N THR A 154 2.96 -5.94 14.68
CA THR A 154 2.24 -7.08 14.07
C THR A 154 3.15 -7.80 13.10
N ILE A 155 3.53 -9.04 13.43
CA ILE A 155 4.36 -9.91 12.58
C ILE A 155 3.55 -11.16 12.28
N PHE A 156 3.55 -11.61 11.03
CA PHE A 156 2.99 -12.90 10.69
C PHE A 156 3.75 -13.56 9.54
N ALA A 157 3.74 -14.89 9.57
CA ALA A 157 4.28 -15.72 8.50
C ALA A 157 3.20 -15.97 7.44
N SER A 158 3.58 -15.76 6.18
CA SER A 158 2.87 -16.12 4.96
C SER A 158 3.84 -16.86 4.04
N ALA A 159 3.46 -17.13 2.80
CA ALA A 159 4.38 -17.70 1.82
C ALA A 159 4.14 -17.12 0.43
N GLU A 160 5.21 -16.87 -0.32
CA GLU A 160 5.11 -16.56 -1.74
C GLU A 160 4.98 -17.87 -2.53
N TRP A 161 3.80 -18.10 -3.10
CA TRP A 161 3.50 -19.31 -3.84
C TRP A 161 3.81 -19.15 -5.33
N ASP A 162 4.59 -20.07 -5.91
CA ASP A 162 4.71 -20.25 -7.36
C ASP A 162 3.34 -20.68 -7.93
N MET A 163 2.57 -19.75 -8.49
CA MET A 163 1.20 -19.99 -8.91
C MET A 163 1.15 -20.74 -10.26
N PRO A 164 0.50 -21.91 -10.36
CA PRO A 164 0.31 -22.62 -11.62
C PRO A 164 -0.23 -21.73 -12.76
N ALA A 165 0.44 -21.76 -13.92
CA ALA A 165 0.23 -20.91 -15.11
C ALA A 165 0.46 -19.41 -14.94
N HIS A 166 0.63 -18.93 -13.72
CA HIS A 166 0.82 -17.52 -13.41
C HIS A 166 2.27 -17.25 -13.01
N ASP A 167 2.51 -16.14 -12.32
CA ASP A 167 3.80 -15.85 -11.71
C ASP A 167 3.75 -16.25 -10.23
N HIS A 168 3.63 -15.30 -9.30
CA HIS A 168 3.54 -15.59 -7.87
C HIS A 168 2.35 -14.92 -7.20
N GLY A 169 2.03 -15.40 -6.00
CA GLY A 169 1.13 -14.71 -5.10
C GLY A 169 1.40 -15.03 -3.64
N ASN A 170 1.28 -14.02 -2.78
CA ASN A 170 1.43 -14.20 -1.34
C ASN A 170 0.17 -14.80 -0.73
N VAL A 171 0.31 -15.99 -0.16
CA VAL A 171 -0.76 -16.72 0.54
C VAL A 171 -0.54 -16.61 2.04
N GLY A 172 -1.50 -16.01 2.75
CA GLY A 172 -1.56 -16.04 4.20
C GLY A 172 -2.71 -16.92 4.69
N ILE A 173 -2.44 -17.85 5.60
CA ILE A 173 -3.45 -18.68 6.26
C ILE A 173 -3.37 -18.45 7.77
N LEU A 174 -4.28 -17.62 8.28
CA LEU A 174 -4.24 -17.12 9.65
C LEU A 174 -5.00 -18.02 10.63
N THR A 175 -6.10 -18.65 10.20
CA THR A 175 -7.07 -19.33 11.09
C THR A 175 -7.61 -18.39 12.19
N ASP A 176 -8.29 -18.93 13.21
CA ASP A 176 -8.72 -18.15 14.38
C ASP A 176 -7.53 -17.70 15.24
N SER A 177 -6.42 -18.43 15.19
CA SER A 177 -5.19 -18.16 15.93
C SER A 177 -3.99 -18.13 14.96
N PRO A 178 -3.59 -16.95 14.47
CA PRO A 178 -2.43 -16.79 13.58
C PRO A 178 -1.18 -17.47 14.13
N MET A 179 -0.45 -18.14 13.24
CA MET A 179 0.80 -18.86 13.59
C MET A 179 0.63 -19.95 14.67
N SER A 180 -0.59 -20.43 14.93
CA SER A 180 -0.83 -21.63 15.76
C SER A 180 -0.44 -22.91 15.02
N ASP A 181 -0.34 -24.03 15.73
CA ASP A 181 -0.08 -25.33 15.11
C ASP A 181 -1.14 -25.68 14.06
N ALA A 182 -2.40 -25.29 14.27
CA ALA A 182 -3.47 -25.46 13.28
C ALA A 182 -3.24 -24.61 12.02
N ALA A 183 -2.78 -23.36 12.18
CA ALA A 183 -2.42 -22.50 11.04
C ALA A 183 -1.21 -23.07 10.28
N LEU A 184 -0.18 -23.50 10.99
CA LEU A 184 1.02 -24.09 10.38
C LEU A 184 0.69 -25.41 9.66
N LYS A 185 -0.20 -26.22 10.23
CA LYS A 185 -0.72 -27.42 9.58
C LYS A 185 -1.47 -27.11 8.30
N ALA A 186 -2.25 -26.03 8.29
CA ALA A 186 -2.98 -25.57 7.11
C ALA A 186 -2.03 -25.11 5.99
N VAL A 187 -0.96 -24.40 6.33
CA VAL A 187 0.10 -24.03 5.37
C VAL A 187 0.77 -25.28 4.80
N SER A 188 1.08 -26.27 5.64
CA SER A 188 1.66 -27.55 5.18
C SER A 188 0.71 -28.33 4.26
N GLN A 189 -0.59 -28.34 4.59
CA GLN A 189 -1.60 -28.94 3.72
C GLN A 189 -1.71 -28.20 2.38
N PHE A 190 -1.67 -26.86 2.38
CA PHE A 190 -1.69 -26.05 1.16
C PHE A 190 -0.46 -26.33 0.29
N GLU A 191 0.74 -26.34 0.88
CA GLU A 191 1.98 -26.68 0.19
C GLU A 191 1.90 -28.07 -0.46
N TYR A 192 1.43 -29.07 0.30
CA TYR A 192 1.26 -30.41 -0.24
C TYR A 192 0.29 -30.44 -1.44
N LEU A 193 -0.90 -29.84 -1.31
CA LEU A 193 -1.97 -29.97 -2.30
C LEU A 193 -1.73 -29.17 -3.59
N PHE A 194 -1.08 -28.01 -3.49
CA PHE A 194 -1.05 -27.00 -4.57
C PHE A 194 0.36 -26.66 -5.07
N THR A 195 1.37 -27.44 -4.68
CA THR A 195 2.72 -27.35 -5.25
C THR A 195 3.20 -28.71 -5.77
N ASN A 196 4.25 -28.70 -6.60
CA ASN A 196 4.86 -29.91 -7.13
C ASN A 196 5.75 -30.69 -6.12
N ARG A 197 5.72 -30.36 -4.82
CA ARG A 197 6.53 -31.06 -3.80
C ARG A 197 6.15 -32.54 -3.71
N ASP A 198 7.15 -33.42 -3.51
CA ASP A 198 6.91 -34.85 -3.31
C ASP A 198 6.13 -35.11 -2.00
N ALA A 199 5.17 -36.05 -2.04
CA ALA A 199 4.42 -36.48 -0.87
C ALA A 199 5.32 -37.03 0.25
N ALA A 200 6.46 -37.64 -0.09
CA ALA A 200 7.43 -38.18 0.86
C ALA A 200 8.09 -37.12 1.74
N LEU A 201 7.97 -35.84 1.37
CA LEU A 201 8.47 -34.72 2.18
C LEU A 201 7.52 -34.34 3.33
N PHE A 202 6.31 -34.89 3.37
CA PHE A 202 5.30 -34.60 4.38
C PHE A 202 5.04 -35.83 5.26
N PRO A 203 4.54 -35.65 6.50
CA PRO A 203 4.22 -36.79 7.34
C PRO A 203 3.17 -37.71 6.71
N ALA A 204 3.46 -39.01 6.63
CA ALA A 204 2.62 -39.97 5.91
C ALA A 204 1.16 -40.03 6.41
N ALA A 205 0.94 -39.84 7.72
CA ALA A 205 -0.41 -39.79 8.29
C ALA A 205 -1.21 -38.58 7.80
N ASP A 206 -0.52 -37.45 7.55
CA ASP A 206 -1.16 -36.23 7.05
C ASP A 206 -1.51 -36.36 5.57
N VAL A 207 -0.57 -36.87 4.77
CA VAL A 207 -0.80 -37.17 3.36
C VAL A 207 -2.00 -38.10 3.20
N ALA A 208 -2.10 -39.15 4.03
CA ALA A 208 -3.24 -40.06 4.02
C ALA A 208 -4.56 -39.36 4.38
N ALA A 209 -4.53 -38.41 5.33
CA ALA A 209 -5.71 -37.65 5.76
C ALA A 209 -6.14 -36.57 4.75
N TRP A 210 -5.18 -35.93 4.08
CA TRP A 210 -5.42 -34.87 3.10
C TRP A 210 -5.87 -35.42 1.74
N GLY A 211 -5.54 -36.68 1.44
CA GLY A 211 -5.89 -37.33 0.20
C GLY A 211 -4.96 -36.93 -0.96
N PRO A 212 -5.33 -37.24 -2.21
CA PRO A 212 -4.48 -36.95 -3.36
C PRO A 212 -4.33 -35.43 -3.59
N LYS A 213 -3.19 -35.06 -4.18
CA LYS A 213 -2.92 -33.71 -4.67
C LYS A 213 -4.01 -33.23 -5.64
N ALA A 214 -4.27 -31.92 -5.64
CA ALA A 214 -5.33 -31.32 -6.45
C ALA A 214 -4.97 -31.26 -7.95
N GLY A 215 -3.68 -31.09 -8.26
CA GLY A 215 -3.13 -31.05 -9.61
C GLY A 215 -1.96 -32.01 -9.80
N THR A 216 -1.68 -32.36 -11.05
CA THR A 216 -0.55 -33.22 -11.45
C THR A 216 0.50 -32.47 -12.28
N GLY A 217 0.14 -31.34 -12.89
CA GLY A 217 1.01 -30.57 -13.79
C GLY A 217 1.56 -29.27 -13.17
N TYR A 218 0.83 -28.68 -12.23
CA TYR A 218 1.17 -27.40 -11.57
C TYR A 218 1.51 -26.28 -12.56
N ASN A 219 0.74 -26.21 -13.66
CA ASN A 219 1.03 -25.34 -14.79
C ASN A 219 -0.22 -24.81 -15.49
N THR A 220 -1.41 -24.96 -14.90
CA THR A 220 -2.68 -24.48 -15.47
C THR A 220 -3.41 -23.48 -14.56
N HIS A 221 -4.17 -22.56 -15.17
CA HIS A 221 -5.04 -21.64 -14.42
C HIS A 221 -6.06 -22.37 -13.56
N ALA A 222 -6.60 -23.49 -14.05
CA ALA A 222 -7.58 -24.32 -13.32
C ALA A 222 -7.01 -24.86 -11.99
N GLU A 223 -5.73 -25.23 -11.94
CA GLU A 223 -5.07 -25.64 -10.70
C GLU A 223 -4.96 -24.47 -9.70
N THR A 224 -4.69 -23.25 -10.19
CA THR A 224 -4.76 -22.04 -9.36
C THR A 224 -6.16 -21.81 -8.79
N MET A 225 -7.19 -21.97 -9.61
CA MET A 225 -8.59 -21.83 -9.18
C MET A 225 -9.00 -22.87 -8.13
N GLN A 226 -8.45 -24.08 -8.18
CA GLN A 226 -8.66 -25.09 -7.13
C GLN A 226 -8.06 -24.65 -5.78
N ALA A 227 -6.88 -24.03 -5.77
CA ALA A 227 -6.27 -23.50 -4.56
C ALA A 227 -7.12 -22.36 -3.96
N VAL A 228 -7.59 -21.43 -4.81
CA VAL A 228 -8.50 -20.35 -4.37
C VAL A 228 -9.80 -20.92 -3.81
N ALA A 229 -10.38 -21.93 -4.46
CA ALA A 229 -11.59 -22.61 -3.98
C ALA A 229 -11.36 -23.30 -2.64
N TRP A 230 -10.18 -23.90 -2.45
CA TRP A 230 -9.80 -24.54 -1.18
C TRP A 230 -9.62 -23.51 -0.06
N LEU A 231 -8.96 -22.38 -0.32
CA LEU A 231 -8.84 -21.29 0.65
C LEU A 231 -10.23 -20.76 1.02
N LYS A 232 -11.11 -20.53 0.04
CA LYS A 232 -12.51 -20.13 0.29
C LYS A 232 -13.29 -21.13 1.13
N LYS A 233 -13.13 -22.42 0.85
CA LYS A 233 -13.85 -23.48 1.57
C LYS A 233 -13.40 -23.60 3.03
N ASN A 234 -12.08 -23.53 3.27
CA ASN A 234 -11.51 -23.88 4.57
C ASN A 234 -11.17 -22.65 5.43
N TYR A 235 -10.85 -21.51 4.83
CA TYR A 235 -10.41 -20.28 5.50
C TYR A 235 -11.03 -19.01 4.89
N PRO A 236 -12.37 -18.94 4.68
CA PRO A 236 -13.02 -17.85 3.95
C PRO A 236 -12.74 -16.46 4.53
N ALA A 237 -12.73 -16.35 5.86
CA ALA A 237 -12.53 -15.09 6.57
C ALA A 237 -11.10 -14.90 7.08
N THR A 238 -10.26 -15.93 7.04
CA THR A 238 -8.96 -15.98 7.73
C THR A 238 -7.79 -16.35 6.80
N SER A 239 -7.98 -16.14 5.50
CA SER A 239 -6.90 -16.23 4.50
C SER A 239 -6.97 -15.10 3.48
N TYR A 240 -5.86 -14.89 2.78
CA TYR A 240 -5.77 -14.02 1.61
C TYR A 240 -4.83 -14.61 0.56
N LEU A 241 -5.00 -14.16 -0.67
CA LEU A 241 -4.07 -14.36 -1.78
C LEU A 241 -3.86 -12.98 -2.45
N GLN A 242 -2.67 -12.44 -2.30
CA GLN A 242 -2.23 -11.26 -3.05
C GLN A 242 -1.59 -11.72 -4.36
N ILE A 243 -1.89 -11.02 -5.45
CA ILE A 243 -1.19 -11.24 -6.73
C ILE A 243 0.09 -10.42 -6.71
N ASN A 244 1.24 -11.09 -6.77
CA ASN A 244 2.55 -10.44 -6.73
C ASN A 244 3.01 -10.11 -8.16
N HIS A 245 3.71 -8.96 -8.31
CA HIS A 245 4.42 -8.50 -9.52
C HIS A 245 3.81 -9.02 -10.86
N PRO A 246 2.51 -8.73 -11.12
CA PRO A 246 1.67 -9.54 -12.00
C PRO A 246 2.16 -9.59 -13.45
N SER A 247 2.72 -8.50 -13.96
CA SER A 247 3.14 -8.42 -15.36
C SER A 247 4.63 -8.72 -15.57
N ARG A 248 5.37 -9.15 -14.53
CA ARG A 248 6.83 -9.39 -14.61
C ARG A 248 7.21 -10.29 -15.80
N ASN A 249 6.40 -11.30 -16.05
CA ASN A 249 6.53 -12.19 -17.18
C ASN A 249 5.38 -12.04 -18.20
N PRO A 250 5.64 -12.17 -19.52
CA PRO A 250 4.59 -12.09 -20.54
C PRO A 250 3.51 -13.17 -20.40
N GLY A 251 2.25 -12.77 -20.58
CA GLY A 251 1.11 -13.69 -20.70
C GLY A 251 0.71 -14.40 -19.42
N LYS A 252 1.14 -13.91 -18.24
CA LYS A 252 0.81 -14.54 -16.95
C LYS A 252 -0.61 -14.28 -16.48
N TYR A 253 -1.18 -13.11 -16.75
CA TYR A 253 -2.56 -12.80 -16.36
C TYR A 253 -3.31 -12.14 -17.51
N THR A 254 -4.55 -12.60 -17.73
CA THR A 254 -5.56 -11.83 -18.43
C THR A 254 -6.51 -11.18 -17.41
N ILE A 255 -7.20 -10.11 -17.81
CA ILE A 255 -8.22 -9.53 -16.93
C ILE A 255 -9.34 -10.53 -16.61
N ALA A 256 -9.69 -11.42 -17.55
CA ALA A 256 -10.70 -12.46 -17.33
C ALA A 256 -10.30 -13.41 -16.20
N GLN A 257 -9.02 -13.79 -16.11
CA GLN A 257 -8.49 -14.63 -15.02
C GLN A 257 -8.50 -13.89 -13.68
N LEU A 258 -8.15 -12.59 -13.67
CA LEU A 258 -8.24 -11.75 -12.46
C LEU A 258 -9.68 -11.61 -11.98
N ARG A 259 -10.63 -11.42 -12.90
CA ARG A 259 -12.07 -11.40 -12.62
C ARG A 259 -12.51 -12.75 -12.07
N GLU A 260 -12.08 -13.86 -12.66
CA GLU A 260 -12.48 -15.22 -12.25
C GLU A 260 -12.02 -15.54 -10.83
N MET A 261 -10.74 -15.25 -10.51
CA MET A 261 -10.21 -15.41 -9.16
C MET A 261 -10.96 -14.54 -8.13
N ASN A 262 -11.22 -13.27 -8.45
CA ASN A 262 -11.97 -12.37 -7.56
C ASN A 262 -13.46 -12.71 -7.46
N ASP A 263 -14.12 -13.17 -8.52
CA ASP A 263 -15.51 -13.63 -8.49
C ASP A 263 -15.66 -14.89 -7.63
N LEU A 264 -14.68 -15.81 -7.71
CA LEU A 264 -14.66 -16.97 -6.86
C LEU A 264 -14.52 -16.58 -5.39
N ALA A 265 -13.54 -15.75 -5.02
CA ALA A 265 -13.24 -15.45 -3.63
C ALA A 265 -12.86 -13.97 -3.41
N PRO A 266 -13.83 -13.03 -3.42
CA PRO A 266 -13.55 -11.60 -3.38
C PRO A 266 -12.94 -11.12 -2.06
N ASP A 267 -13.15 -11.85 -0.96
CA ASP A 267 -12.52 -11.57 0.33
C ASP A 267 -11.13 -12.22 0.48
N ILE A 268 -10.69 -13.00 -0.49
CA ILE A 268 -9.37 -13.67 -0.48
C ILE A 268 -8.47 -13.07 -1.55
N VAL A 269 -8.96 -12.92 -2.78
CA VAL A 269 -8.22 -12.34 -3.92
C VAL A 269 -8.67 -10.89 -4.11
N PHE A 270 -8.04 -9.98 -3.37
CA PHE A 270 -8.41 -8.56 -3.36
C PHE A 270 -7.21 -7.61 -3.38
N SER A 271 -5.99 -8.11 -3.53
CA SER A 271 -4.76 -7.30 -3.50
C SER A 271 -3.89 -7.57 -4.73
N LEU A 272 -3.39 -6.50 -5.33
CA LEU A 272 -2.39 -6.50 -6.39
C LEU A 272 -1.16 -5.75 -5.87
N GLU A 273 0.00 -6.40 -5.92
CA GLU A 273 1.29 -5.74 -5.78
C GLU A 273 1.58 -4.95 -7.07
N GLY A 274 0.91 -3.79 -7.19
CA GLY A 274 1.07 -2.92 -8.35
C GLY A 274 2.26 -1.98 -8.21
N MET A 275 2.70 -1.65 -7.01
CA MET A 275 3.98 -0.99 -6.78
C MET A 275 4.99 -2.05 -6.36
N VAL A 276 5.72 -2.56 -7.34
CA VAL A 276 6.43 -3.84 -7.22
C VAL A 276 7.70 -3.75 -6.38
N GLY A 277 8.09 -4.86 -5.78
CA GLY A 277 9.39 -5.00 -5.13
C GLY A 277 10.56 -5.09 -6.12
N ASN A 278 11.70 -5.60 -5.66
CA ASN A 278 12.92 -5.80 -6.48
C ASN A 278 13.37 -4.55 -7.28
N GLN A 279 13.10 -3.37 -6.74
CA GLN A 279 13.36 -2.09 -7.42
C GLN A 279 14.86 -1.82 -7.68
N MET A 280 15.75 -2.50 -6.96
CA MET A 280 17.21 -2.40 -7.15
C MET A 280 17.73 -3.26 -8.31
N GLU A 281 16.88 -4.00 -9.02
CA GLU A 281 17.28 -4.72 -10.23
C GLU A 281 17.47 -3.79 -11.44
N PRO A 282 18.41 -4.11 -12.36
CA PRO A 282 18.67 -3.28 -13.54
C PRO A 282 17.45 -3.17 -14.46
N ASP A 283 16.63 -4.23 -14.53
CA ASP A 283 15.35 -4.29 -15.24
C ASP A 283 14.14 -3.91 -14.37
N ARG A 284 14.40 -3.22 -13.24
CA ARG A 284 13.45 -2.64 -12.26
C ARG A 284 12.26 -3.56 -11.94
N GLY A 285 12.42 -4.36 -10.89
CA GLY A 285 11.41 -5.30 -10.38
C GLY A 285 11.47 -6.71 -10.99
N GLY A 286 12.53 -7.03 -11.75
CA GLY A 286 12.68 -8.35 -12.39
C GLY A 286 12.00 -8.51 -13.74
N TYR A 287 11.60 -7.39 -14.37
CA TYR A 287 10.82 -7.35 -15.62
C TYR A 287 11.74 -7.55 -16.83
N ASN A 288 12.46 -8.67 -16.83
CA ASN A 288 13.64 -8.93 -17.68
C ASN A 288 13.35 -9.50 -19.08
N SER A 289 12.08 -9.64 -19.46
CA SER A 289 11.69 -10.05 -20.81
C SER A 289 12.33 -9.13 -21.87
N ALA A 290 12.43 -9.55 -23.14
CA ALA A 290 13.10 -8.73 -24.16
C ALA A 290 12.51 -7.31 -24.26
N TYR A 291 13.35 -6.28 -24.34
CA TYR A 291 12.97 -4.85 -24.43
C TYR A 291 12.53 -4.49 -25.86
N ILE A 292 11.32 -4.94 -26.20
CA ILE A 292 10.65 -4.74 -27.48
C ILE A 292 9.19 -4.34 -27.26
N ASP A 293 8.56 -3.70 -28.26
CA ASP A 293 7.18 -3.19 -28.17
C ASP A 293 6.16 -4.25 -27.73
N ALA A 294 6.33 -5.50 -28.17
CA ALA A 294 5.43 -6.60 -27.81
C ALA A 294 5.41 -6.91 -26.30
N ASN A 295 6.46 -6.55 -25.57
CA ASN A 295 6.62 -6.79 -24.13
C ASN A 295 6.41 -5.54 -23.28
N LEU A 296 5.88 -4.44 -23.85
CA LEU A 296 5.52 -3.25 -23.07
C LEU A 296 4.57 -3.56 -21.89
N PRO A 297 3.57 -4.47 -22.02
CA PRO A 297 2.77 -4.89 -20.87
C PRO A 297 3.60 -5.55 -19.76
N SER A 298 4.77 -6.10 -20.07
CA SER A 298 5.70 -6.68 -19.11
C SER A 298 6.82 -5.72 -18.74
N ARG A 299 6.46 -4.46 -18.45
CA ARG A 299 7.36 -3.44 -17.89
C ARG A 299 6.76 -2.81 -16.66
N THR A 300 7.64 -2.30 -15.81
CA THR A 300 7.30 -1.27 -14.84
C THR A 300 7.22 0.10 -15.54
N TYR A 301 6.43 0.99 -14.97
CA TYR A 301 6.18 2.36 -15.44
C TYR A 301 6.29 3.27 -14.23
N GLY A 302 7.47 3.85 -14.00
CA GLY A 302 7.74 4.58 -12.77
C GLY A 302 7.94 3.67 -11.56
N GLY A 303 8.38 2.42 -11.79
CA GLY A 303 8.45 1.37 -10.76
C GLY A 303 7.10 0.78 -10.39
N VAL A 304 6.05 1.03 -11.20
CA VAL A 304 4.68 0.52 -10.99
C VAL A 304 4.31 -0.44 -12.11
N ASP A 305 3.73 -1.59 -11.77
CA ASP A 305 3.28 -2.61 -12.72
C ASP A 305 2.28 -2.04 -13.73
N TYR A 306 2.39 -2.50 -14.98
CA TYR A 306 1.52 -2.12 -16.09
C TYR A 306 0.02 -2.19 -15.75
N LEU A 307 -0.44 -3.20 -15.00
CA LEU A 307 -1.86 -3.35 -14.67
C LEU A 307 -2.42 -2.14 -13.90
N VAL A 308 -1.59 -1.48 -13.09
CA VAL A 308 -1.94 -0.34 -12.23
C VAL A 308 -1.54 1.00 -12.86
N ALA A 309 -0.37 1.07 -13.49
CA ALA A 309 0.20 2.32 -13.98
C ALA A 309 -0.57 2.95 -15.15
N LYS A 310 -1.19 2.13 -16.01
CA LYS A 310 -1.90 2.63 -17.20
C LYS A 310 -3.24 3.27 -16.83
N LEU A 311 -3.39 4.56 -17.11
CA LEU A 311 -4.68 5.26 -17.03
C LEU A 311 -5.73 4.59 -17.93
N GLY A 312 -6.85 4.18 -17.33
CA GLY A 312 -7.92 3.45 -18.00
C GLY A 312 -7.58 1.99 -18.32
N GLY A 313 -6.48 1.47 -17.77
CA GLY A 313 -6.00 0.10 -17.97
C GLY A 313 -6.73 -0.94 -17.12
N THR A 314 -6.05 -2.05 -16.83
CA THR A 314 -6.66 -3.24 -16.22
C THR A 314 -7.20 -2.97 -14.82
N TRP A 315 -6.46 -2.27 -13.96
CA TRP A 315 -6.96 -1.93 -12.62
C TRP A 315 -8.20 -1.05 -12.71
N ASP A 316 -8.18 -0.02 -13.55
CA ASP A 316 -9.33 0.88 -13.77
C ASP A 316 -10.55 0.16 -14.35
N ALA A 317 -10.36 -0.89 -15.16
CA ALA A 317 -11.42 -1.78 -15.63
C ALA A 317 -12.03 -2.58 -14.47
N LEU A 318 -11.20 -3.17 -13.60
CA LEU A 318 -11.68 -3.89 -12.41
C LEU A 318 -12.43 -2.94 -11.45
N LEU A 319 -11.93 -1.71 -11.26
CA LEU A 319 -12.58 -0.70 -10.43
C LEU A 319 -13.93 -0.24 -11.04
N SER A 320 -14.03 -0.14 -12.37
CA SER A 320 -15.28 0.19 -13.07
C SER A 320 -16.40 -0.83 -12.85
N GLU A 321 -16.04 -2.05 -12.45
CA GLU A 321 -16.99 -3.10 -12.11
C GLU A 321 -17.45 -3.06 -10.64
N GLY A 322 -16.94 -2.10 -9.87
CA GLY A 322 -17.14 -2.00 -8.42
C GLY A 322 -16.38 -3.06 -7.62
N ARG A 323 -15.37 -3.72 -8.23
CA ARG A 323 -14.55 -4.70 -7.53
C ARG A 323 -13.66 -4.01 -6.50
N ARG A 324 -13.54 -4.65 -5.35
CA ARG A 324 -12.71 -4.21 -4.22
C ARG A 324 -11.34 -4.88 -4.34
N ILE A 325 -10.57 -4.47 -5.36
CA ILE A 325 -9.22 -4.97 -5.63
C ILE A 325 -8.25 -3.81 -5.48
N TRP A 326 -7.34 -3.94 -4.53
CA TRP A 326 -6.51 -2.88 -3.99
C TRP A 326 -5.08 -2.95 -4.49
N ASN A 327 -4.48 -1.79 -4.71
CA ASN A 327 -3.07 -1.67 -5.04
C ASN A 327 -2.25 -1.55 -3.75
N VAL A 328 -1.13 -2.27 -3.66
CA VAL A 328 -0.15 -2.19 -2.56
C VAL A 328 1.28 -1.95 -3.10
N ALA A 329 2.17 -1.52 -2.21
CA ALA A 329 3.62 -1.41 -2.43
C ALA A 329 4.39 -2.34 -1.50
N ASP A 330 5.14 -3.28 -2.05
CA ASP A 330 5.93 -4.21 -1.26
C ASP A 330 7.40 -4.23 -1.71
N SER A 331 8.31 -4.68 -0.83
CA SER A 331 9.74 -4.63 -1.13
C SER A 331 10.24 -5.80 -1.99
N ASP A 332 9.57 -6.95 -1.88
CA ASP A 332 10.05 -8.25 -2.38
C ASP A 332 11.53 -8.47 -1.97
N TYR A 333 11.81 -8.15 -0.71
CA TYR A 333 13.18 -8.02 -0.25
C TYR A 333 13.88 -9.37 -0.14
N HIS A 334 14.87 -9.58 -1.01
CA HIS A 334 15.83 -10.68 -0.91
C HIS A 334 17.18 -10.18 -0.35
N PHE A 335 17.72 -9.14 -0.99
CA PHE A 335 18.89 -8.38 -0.59
C PHE A 335 18.96 -7.10 -1.42
N THR A 336 19.64 -6.07 -0.91
CA THR A 336 19.87 -4.83 -1.67
C THR A 336 20.96 -5.04 -2.71
N THR A 337 22.11 -5.55 -2.27
CA THR A 337 23.20 -6.02 -3.11
C THR A 337 23.77 -7.31 -2.52
N SER A 338 24.35 -8.15 -3.37
CA SER A 338 24.96 -9.42 -2.97
C SER A 338 26.22 -9.69 -3.78
N GLN A 339 27.25 -10.16 -3.09
CA GLN A 339 28.54 -10.60 -3.66
C GLN A 339 29.27 -9.54 -4.53
N GLY A 340 28.84 -8.27 -4.50
CA GLY A 340 29.32 -7.24 -5.43
C GLY A 340 28.91 -7.46 -6.89
N LEU A 341 27.99 -8.39 -7.15
CA LEU A 341 27.58 -8.83 -8.49
C LEU A 341 26.09 -8.59 -8.76
N TYR A 342 25.26 -8.82 -7.74
CA TYR A 342 23.81 -8.81 -7.85
C TYR A 342 23.19 -7.68 -7.05
N SER A 343 22.02 -7.24 -7.47
CA SER A 343 21.09 -6.38 -6.73
C SER A 343 19.68 -6.92 -6.90
N SER A 344 18.81 -6.70 -5.91
CA SER A 344 17.42 -7.18 -5.93
C SER A 344 16.46 -6.10 -5.42
N GLY A 345 16.20 -5.99 -4.12
CA GLY A 345 15.20 -5.11 -3.53
C GLY A 345 15.76 -4.22 -2.42
N TYR A 346 15.13 -3.08 -2.18
CA TYR A 346 15.40 -2.29 -0.99
C TYR A 346 14.88 -3.01 0.26
N ALA A 347 15.48 -2.74 1.41
CA ALA A 347 15.01 -3.32 2.66
C ALA A 347 13.53 -2.98 2.93
N PRO A 348 12.79 -3.81 3.69
CA PRO A 348 11.37 -3.56 3.98
C PRO A 348 11.21 -2.20 4.66
N GLY A 349 10.39 -1.34 4.05
CA GLY A 349 10.17 0.05 4.49
C GLY A 349 11.25 1.05 4.08
N GLU A 350 12.30 0.67 3.36
CA GLU A 350 13.32 1.62 2.90
C GLU A 350 12.82 2.45 1.70
N TYR A 351 12.16 1.79 0.75
CA TYR A 351 11.67 2.42 -0.48
C TYR A 351 10.16 2.22 -0.65
N ALA A 352 9.67 0.98 -0.63
CA ALA A 352 8.24 0.67 -0.74
C ALA A 352 7.57 0.67 0.64
N LYS A 353 6.42 1.35 0.75
CA LYS A 353 5.58 1.40 1.96
C LYS A 353 4.09 1.39 1.63
N ASN A 354 3.35 0.57 2.39
CA ASN A 354 1.90 0.67 2.49
C ASN A 354 1.50 1.50 3.70
N HIS A 355 0.81 2.61 3.49
CA HIS A 355 0.15 3.35 4.57
C HIS A 355 -1.29 2.87 4.68
N LEU A 356 -1.61 2.17 5.76
CA LEU A 356 -2.89 1.51 6.00
C LEU A 356 -3.57 2.10 7.22
N PHE A 357 -4.83 2.52 7.07
CA PHE A 357 -5.63 2.98 8.20
C PHE A 357 -6.40 1.82 8.84
N GLY A 358 -6.27 1.66 10.16
CA GLY A 358 -7.06 0.70 10.92
C GLY A 358 -6.64 0.63 12.39
N ASP A 359 -7.41 -0.11 13.19
CA ASP A 359 -7.04 -0.48 14.57
C ASP A 359 -6.31 -1.83 14.56
N ILE A 360 -5.06 -1.81 14.09
CA ILE A 360 -4.26 -3.02 13.85
C ILE A 360 -3.57 -3.46 15.13
N LYS A 361 -4.00 -4.61 15.65
CA LYS A 361 -3.50 -5.22 16.91
C LYS A 361 -2.89 -6.59 16.70
N ASP A 362 -3.29 -7.26 15.64
CA ASP A 362 -2.92 -8.62 15.33
C ASP A 362 -3.07 -8.88 13.81
N PRO A 363 -2.62 -10.03 13.30
CA PRO A 363 -2.72 -10.33 11.86
C PRO A 363 -4.17 -10.37 11.33
N LYS A 364 -5.18 -10.64 12.18
CA LYS A 364 -6.59 -10.70 11.76
C LYS A 364 -7.16 -9.30 11.54
N SER A 365 -6.88 -8.37 12.46
CA SER A 365 -7.24 -6.95 12.31
C SER A 365 -6.50 -6.29 11.16
N LEU A 366 -5.24 -6.69 10.89
CA LEU A 366 -4.51 -6.30 9.68
C LEU A 366 -5.24 -6.77 8.41
N LEU A 367 -5.61 -8.06 8.32
CA LEU A 367 -6.36 -8.59 7.17
C LEU A 367 -7.69 -7.86 6.96
N ALA A 368 -8.42 -7.56 8.05
CA ALA A 368 -9.66 -6.79 7.97
C ALA A 368 -9.44 -5.37 7.43
N ALA A 369 -8.38 -4.68 7.90
CA ALA A 369 -8.02 -3.36 7.41
C ALA A 369 -7.60 -3.37 5.93
N MET A 370 -6.81 -4.38 5.52
CA MET A 370 -6.43 -4.58 4.12
C MET A 370 -7.66 -4.76 3.22
N ARG A 371 -8.63 -5.60 3.62
CA ARG A 371 -9.90 -5.77 2.89
C ARG A 371 -10.70 -4.48 2.79
N ALA A 372 -10.69 -3.65 3.85
CA ALA A 372 -11.37 -2.37 3.86
C ALA A 372 -10.78 -1.37 2.85
N GLY A 373 -9.52 -1.55 2.44
CA GLY A 373 -8.92 -0.81 1.32
C GLY A 373 -8.59 0.65 1.61
N ARG A 374 -8.64 1.10 2.86
CA ARG A 374 -8.23 2.45 3.25
C ARG A 374 -6.70 2.54 3.33
N LEU A 375 -6.09 2.50 2.16
CA LEU A 375 -4.66 2.33 1.96
C LEU A 375 -4.17 3.18 0.79
N PHE A 376 -2.94 3.68 0.92
CA PHE A 376 -2.16 4.24 -0.19
C PHE A 376 -0.74 3.68 -0.14
N ALA A 377 -0.17 3.52 -1.33
CA ALA A 377 1.13 2.91 -1.57
C ALA A 377 2.12 3.98 -2.02
N VAL A 378 3.35 3.95 -1.52
CA VAL A 378 4.36 5.00 -1.72
C VAL A 378 5.73 4.40 -2.01
N ASN A 379 6.44 4.98 -2.99
CA ASN A 379 7.86 4.74 -3.24
C ASN A 379 8.71 5.92 -2.71
N GLY A 380 9.85 5.58 -2.10
CA GLY A 380 10.92 6.49 -1.68
C GLY A 380 10.48 7.59 -0.71
N ASP A 381 9.47 7.31 0.11
CA ASP A 381 8.91 8.26 1.07
C ASP A 381 8.44 9.58 0.41
N LEU A 382 7.94 9.55 -0.83
CA LEU A 382 7.46 10.74 -1.54
C LEU A 382 6.45 11.54 -0.70
N ILE A 383 5.54 10.82 -0.04
CA ILE A 383 4.64 11.34 0.99
C ILE A 383 4.61 10.40 2.19
N ASP A 384 4.39 10.94 3.40
CA ASP A 384 4.26 10.15 4.63
C ASP A 384 2.83 10.17 5.20
N ALA A 385 1.95 10.99 4.63
CA ALA A 385 0.56 11.09 5.04
C ALA A 385 -0.35 11.55 3.89
N LEU A 386 -1.58 11.02 3.86
CA LEU A 386 -2.62 11.37 2.89
C LEU A 386 -4.01 11.35 3.56
N ASP A 387 -4.75 12.45 3.45
CA ASP A 387 -6.19 12.51 3.70
C ASP A 387 -6.89 12.79 2.36
N PHE A 388 -7.48 11.73 1.81
CA PHE A 388 -8.26 11.78 0.59
C PHE A 388 -9.72 11.52 0.91
N ARG A 389 -10.56 12.54 0.68
CA ARG A 389 -11.95 12.57 1.08
C ARG A 389 -12.84 13.10 -0.04
N VAL A 390 -13.95 12.43 -0.27
CA VAL A 390 -15.03 12.86 -1.17
C VAL A 390 -16.23 13.18 -0.31
N GLU A 391 -16.78 14.39 -0.40
CA GLU A 391 -17.89 14.83 0.45
C GLU A 391 -19.10 15.23 -0.37
N GLY A 392 -20.27 14.83 0.11
CA GLY A 392 -21.57 15.30 -0.37
C GLY A 392 -22.53 15.50 0.81
N SER A 393 -23.77 15.84 0.49
CA SER A 393 -24.92 16.02 1.37
C SER A 393 -25.19 14.82 2.28
N LYS A 394 -24.85 13.60 1.85
CA LYS A 394 -25.03 12.37 2.63
C LYS A 394 -23.83 11.99 3.50
N GLY A 395 -22.77 12.79 3.52
CA GLY A 395 -21.58 12.57 4.33
C GLY A 395 -20.31 12.52 3.50
N ALA A 396 -19.34 11.72 3.96
CA ALA A 396 -18.02 11.66 3.36
C ALA A 396 -17.55 10.23 3.10
N GLY A 397 -17.07 10.00 1.88
CA GLY A 397 -16.33 8.80 1.49
C GLY A 397 -14.84 8.98 1.69
N ARG A 398 -14.18 7.87 2.03
CA ARG A 398 -12.72 7.71 2.12
C ARG A 398 -12.27 6.54 1.26
N MET A 399 -10.96 6.36 1.11
CA MET A 399 -10.39 5.24 0.34
C MET A 399 -11.00 3.90 0.78
N GLY A 400 -11.36 3.06 -0.19
CA GLY A 400 -12.01 1.76 0.00
C GLY A 400 -13.53 1.81 0.22
N THR A 401 -14.11 2.96 0.56
CA THR A 401 -15.54 3.11 0.88
C THR A 401 -16.41 3.45 -0.33
N GLU A 402 -17.73 3.48 -0.15
CA GLU A 402 -18.71 3.94 -1.14
C GLU A 402 -19.58 5.06 -0.54
N LEU A 403 -19.53 6.24 -1.14
CA LEU A 403 -20.37 7.39 -0.79
C LEU A 403 -21.65 7.39 -1.63
N ALA A 404 -22.81 7.47 -0.99
CA ALA A 404 -24.06 7.72 -1.70
C ALA A 404 -24.19 9.21 -2.08
N ALA A 405 -24.62 9.50 -3.31
CA ALA A 405 -24.84 10.87 -3.80
C ALA A 405 -26.17 10.99 -4.57
N ALA A 406 -26.75 12.19 -4.61
CA ALA A 406 -27.84 12.50 -5.52
C ALA A 406 -27.31 12.84 -6.93
N ALA A 407 -28.10 12.54 -7.96
CA ALA A 407 -27.71 12.85 -9.34
C ALA A 407 -27.57 14.38 -9.53
N GLY A 408 -26.42 14.81 -10.05
CA GLY A 408 -26.09 16.22 -10.29
C GLY A 408 -25.63 17.00 -9.06
N GLU A 409 -25.54 16.35 -7.90
CA GLU A 409 -25.04 16.96 -6.66
C GLU A 409 -23.56 17.38 -6.80
N GLU A 410 -23.15 18.42 -6.09
CA GLU A 410 -21.74 18.79 -5.98
C GLU A 410 -21.03 17.93 -4.94
N LEU A 411 -19.95 17.29 -5.37
CA LEU A 411 -19.05 16.54 -4.53
C LEU A 411 -17.78 17.37 -4.32
N ARG A 412 -17.44 17.62 -3.06
CA ARG A 412 -16.19 18.29 -2.69
C ARG A 412 -15.11 17.24 -2.48
N ILE A 413 -14.10 17.27 -3.33
CA ILE A 413 -12.90 16.46 -3.20
C ILE A 413 -11.89 17.24 -2.38
N THR A 414 -11.35 16.61 -1.35
CA THR A 414 -10.24 17.14 -0.55
C THR A 414 -9.05 16.21 -0.65
N VAL A 415 -7.89 16.79 -0.95
CA VAL A 415 -6.61 16.11 -0.91
C VAL A 415 -5.71 16.89 0.05
N ARG A 416 -5.34 16.26 1.17
CA ARG A 416 -4.28 16.77 2.05
C ARG A 416 -3.16 15.76 2.08
N PHE A 417 -1.92 16.19 1.87
CA PHE A 417 -0.76 15.31 1.93
C PHE A 417 0.39 15.98 2.65
N ARG A 418 1.36 15.18 3.08
CA ARG A 418 2.61 15.67 3.65
C ARG A 418 3.76 14.83 3.11
N SER A 419 4.89 15.49 2.87
CA SER A 419 6.16 14.85 2.56
C SER A 419 7.05 14.93 3.80
N PRO A 420 7.81 13.87 4.14
CA PRO A 420 8.72 13.92 5.26
C PRO A 420 9.88 14.88 4.99
N GLU A 421 10.60 15.29 6.03
CA GLU A 421 11.75 16.20 5.88
C GLU A 421 12.94 15.56 5.16
N ARG A 422 12.99 14.22 5.08
CA ARG A 422 14.03 13.45 4.39
C ARG A 422 13.49 12.10 3.93
N ASN A 423 14.09 11.57 2.86
CA ASN A 423 13.95 10.18 2.43
C ASN A 423 15.23 9.36 2.69
N ASN A 424 15.22 8.09 2.27
CA ASN A 424 16.28 7.12 2.51
C ASN A 424 17.32 7.03 1.37
N PHE A 425 17.45 8.06 0.52
CA PHE A 425 18.45 8.05 -0.54
C PHE A 425 19.89 8.11 -0.01
N GLU A 426 20.72 7.13 -0.39
CA GLU A 426 22.17 7.14 -0.19
C GLU A 426 22.90 7.50 -1.49
N TYR A 427 23.70 8.58 -1.49
CA TYR A 427 24.45 9.00 -2.69
C TYR A 427 25.47 7.94 -3.13
N GLN A 428 26.09 7.27 -2.16
CA GLN A 428 26.81 6.03 -2.37
C GLN A 428 26.06 4.91 -1.66
N LEU A 429 25.46 4.00 -2.43
CA LEU A 429 24.70 2.88 -1.92
C LEU A 429 25.57 2.01 -0.99
N GLY A 430 25.07 1.73 0.21
CA GLY A 430 25.75 0.93 1.22
C GLY A 430 26.75 1.72 2.07
N SER A 431 26.86 3.04 1.89
CA SER A 431 27.73 3.89 2.71
C SER A 431 27.19 4.12 4.12
N GLY A 432 25.86 3.94 4.31
CA GLY A 432 25.17 4.34 5.54
C GLY A 432 25.05 5.86 5.72
N LEU A 433 25.48 6.65 4.72
CA LEU A 433 25.39 8.11 4.71
C LEU A 433 24.24 8.54 3.79
N TYR A 434 23.10 8.83 4.41
CA TYR A 434 21.94 9.35 3.71
C TYR A 434 22.16 10.79 3.24
N ALA A 435 21.74 11.07 2.00
CA ALA A 435 21.79 12.40 1.41
C ALA A 435 20.80 13.39 2.08
N ASN A 436 19.87 12.88 2.90
CA ASN A 436 18.83 13.65 3.59
C ASN A 436 18.04 14.56 2.63
N VAL A 437 17.70 14.04 1.44
CA VAL A 437 16.93 14.77 0.44
C VAL A 437 15.48 14.86 0.88
N LYS A 438 14.92 16.08 0.90
CA LYS A 438 13.50 16.29 1.11
C LYS A 438 12.73 15.90 -0.16
N PRO A 439 11.89 14.86 -0.14
CA PRO A 439 11.04 14.54 -1.28
C PRO A 439 10.02 15.67 -1.53
N VAL A 440 9.75 15.97 -2.80
CA VAL A 440 8.84 17.03 -3.22
C VAL A 440 7.89 16.47 -4.27
N VAL A 441 6.59 16.58 -4.01
CA VAL A 441 5.55 16.26 -5.00
C VAL A 441 5.47 17.40 -6.03
N ASP A 442 5.58 17.04 -7.31
CA ASP A 442 5.37 17.97 -8.43
C ASP A 442 3.88 18.20 -8.65
N HIS A 443 3.15 17.10 -8.86
CA HIS A 443 1.71 17.11 -9.07
C HIS A 443 1.00 15.87 -8.52
N ILE A 444 -0.31 16.01 -8.31
CA ILE A 444 -1.23 14.92 -7.96
C ILE A 444 -2.39 14.92 -8.95
N ASP A 445 -2.57 13.83 -9.67
CA ASP A 445 -3.70 13.56 -10.53
C ASP A 445 -4.87 13.00 -9.72
N LEU A 446 -6.00 13.72 -9.76
CA LEU A 446 -7.30 13.17 -9.43
C LEU A 446 -7.86 12.49 -10.68
N ILE A 447 -7.97 11.17 -10.59
CA ILE A 447 -8.46 10.31 -11.67
C ILE A 447 -9.86 9.85 -11.32
N ALA A 448 -10.77 9.92 -12.31
CA ALA A 448 -12.12 9.41 -12.18
C ALA A 448 -12.48 8.50 -13.35
N GLY A 449 -13.26 7.46 -13.07
CA GLY A 449 -13.88 6.59 -14.07
C GLY A 449 -15.29 6.19 -13.63
N ASP A 450 -16.15 5.91 -14.60
CA ASP A 450 -17.51 5.45 -14.36
C ASP A 450 -17.51 4.00 -13.84
N VAL A 451 -18.46 3.70 -12.97
CA VAL A 451 -18.72 2.36 -12.44
C VAL A 451 -19.97 1.80 -13.11
N THR A 452 -19.77 0.86 -14.03
CA THR A 452 -20.81 0.28 -14.90
C THR A 452 -21.35 -1.05 -14.38
N GLY A 453 -20.72 -1.63 -13.36
CA GLY A 453 -21.09 -2.95 -12.81
C GLY A 453 -20.28 -4.10 -13.42
N ARG A 454 -20.41 -5.29 -12.84
CA ARG A 454 -19.57 -6.46 -13.18
C ARG A 454 -19.85 -7.00 -14.58
N GLU A 455 -18.77 -7.21 -15.32
CA GLU A 455 -18.80 -7.98 -16.56
C GLU A 455 -19.13 -9.45 -16.28
N GLN A 456 -19.92 -10.06 -17.16
CA GLN A 456 -20.37 -11.45 -16.98
C GLN A 456 -19.49 -12.43 -17.74
N PRO A 457 -19.11 -13.59 -17.16
CA PRO A 457 -18.34 -14.61 -17.85
C PRO A 457 -18.96 -15.01 -19.20
N GLY A 458 -18.11 -15.19 -20.21
CA GLY A 458 -18.54 -15.55 -21.57
C GLY A 458 -19.06 -14.40 -22.43
N THR A 459 -19.06 -13.16 -21.93
CA THR A 459 -19.35 -11.97 -22.74
C THR A 459 -18.07 -11.30 -23.24
N PRO A 460 -18.08 -10.57 -24.37
CA PRO A 460 -16.91 -9.81 -24.82
C PRO A 460 -16.40 -8.78 -23.78
N GLY A 461 -17.28 -8.30 -22.90
CA GLY A 461 -16.89 -7.40 -21.83
C GLY A 461 -16.01 -8.06 -20.77
N TYR A 462 -16.13 -9.38 -20.57
CA TYR A 462 -15.33 -10.14 -19.61
C TYR A 462 -13.85 -10.28 -20.00
N ASP A 463 -13.49 -10.01 -21.25
CA ASP A 463 -12.10 -9.92 -21.70
C ASP A 463 -11.61 -8.46 -21.84
N ARG A 464 -12.50 -7.47 -21.65
CA ARG A 464 -12.16 -6.05 -21.81
C ARG A 464 -11.27 -5.56 -20.67
N ALA A 465 -9.98 -5.36 -20.95
CA ALA A 465 -8.96 -4.93 -20.00
C ALA A 465 -8.83 -3.41 -19.82
N THR A 466 -9.84 -2.65 -20.24
CA THR A 466 -9.84 -1.17 -20.22
C THR A 466 -11.16 -0.59 -19.75
N ASN A 467 -11.09 0.58 -19.11
CA ASN A 467 -12.23 1.44 -18.84
C ASN A 467 -12.08 2.79 -19.58
N PRO A 468 -12.79 3.00 -20.70
CA PRO A 468 -12.64 4.19 -21.54
C PRO A 468 -13.17 5.50 -20.90
N SER A 469 -13.96 5.41 -19.83
CA SER A 469 -14.43 6.61 -19.10
C SER A 469 -13.36 7.23 -18.21
N THR A 470 -12.29 6.47 -17.92
CA THR A 470 -11.23 6.85 -16.99
C THR A 470 -10.41 8.00 -17.54
N ARG A 471 -10.25 9.06 -16.75
CA ARG A 471 -9.45 10.24 -17.11
C ARG A 471 -8.95 10.99 -15.88
N VAL A 472 -7.87 11.75 -16.06
CA VAL A 472 -7.48 12.78 -15.10
C VAL A 472 -8.52 13.91 -15.17
N VAL A 473 -9.28 14.10 -14.10
CA VAL A 473 -10.30 15.18 -14.01
C VAL A 473 -9.73 16.47 -13.45
N LYS A 474 -8.65 16.38 -12.67
CA LYS A 474 -7.88 17.53 -12.18
C LYS A 474 -6.45 17.09 -11.88
N ARG A 475 -5.49 17.83 -12.40
CA ARG A 475 -4.10 17.79 -11.93
C ARG A 475 -3.90 18.93 -10.94
N PHE A 476 -3.58 18.59 -9.70
CA PHE A 476 -3.19 19.54 -8.67
C PHE A 476 -1.69 19.74 -8.74
N THR A 477 -1.25 21.00 -8.68
CA THR A 477 0.16 21.40 -8.66
C THR A 477 0.41 22.27 -7.44
N ARG A 478 1.65 22.73 -7.27
CA ARG A 478 2.00 23.72 -6.23
C ARG A 478 1.16 25.00 -6.25
N ALA A 479 0.55 25.35 -7.38
CA ALA A 479 -0.36 26.50 -7.47
C ALA A 479 -1.72 26.24 -6.81
N ASP A 480 -2.13 24.97 -6.65
CA ASP A 480 -3.46 24.58 -6.19
C ASP A 480 -3.53 24.32 -4.68
N TRP A 481 -2.43 23.91 -4.04
CA TRP A 481 -2.40 23.59 -2.60
C TRP A 481 -1.70 24.65 -1.75
N LYS A 482 -2.12 24.74 -0.48
CA LYS A 482 -1.52 25.59 0.55
C LYS A 482 -1.13 24.74 1.75
N LEU A 483 -0.05 25.13 2.43
CA LEU A 483 0.31 24.54 3.71
C LEU A 483 -0.72 24.98 4.77
N ASP A 484 -1.37 24.03 5.41
CA ASP A 484 -2.31 24.28 6.50
C ASP A 484 -1.60 24.29 7.88
N ALA A 485 -2.37 24.60 8.92
CA ALA A 485 -1.86 24.74 10.28
C ALA A 485 -1.33 23.43 10.88
N GLU A 486 -1.75 22.28 10.35
CA GLU A 486 -1.28 20.96 10.79
C GLU A 486 -0.08 20.46 9.97
N GLY A 487 0.44 21.28 9.06
CA GLY A 487 1.62 20.97 8.25
C GLY A 487 1.33 20.10 7.02
N TYR A 488 0.09 20.05 6.55
CA TYR A 488 -0.27 19.37 5.30
C TYR A 488 -0.40 20.37 4.17
N TYR A 489 -0.01 19.97 2.96
CA TYR A 489 -0.42 20.64 1.74
C TYR A 489 -1.85 20.22 1.40
N ALA A 490 -2.76 21.18 1.36
CA ALA A 490 -4.18 20.95 1.17
C ALA A 490 -4.69 21.61 -0.12
N ALA A 491 -5.39 20.84 -0.95
CA ALA A 491 -6.16 21.29 -2.11
C ALA A 491 -7.59 20.75 -2.07
N SER A 492 -8.49 21.46 -2.74
CA SER A 492 -9.87 21.00 -2.94
C SER A 492 -10.35 21.24 -4.36
N PHE A 493 -11.22 20.37 -4.84
CA PHE A 493 -11.85 20.47 -6.16
C PHE A 493 -13.29 20.00 -6.10
N THR A 494 -14.19 20.66 -6.82
CA THR A 494 -15.60 20.28 -6.86
C THR A 494 -15.93 19.62 -8.19
N VAL A 495 -16.62 18.47 -8.11
CA VAL A 495 -17.12 17.73 -9.28
C VAL A 495 -18.62 17.51 -9.14
N LYS A 496 -19.31 17.26 -10.26
CA LYS A 496 -20.72 16.86 -10.24
C LYS A 496 -20.85 15.34 -10.14
N ALA A 497 -21.76 14.86 -9.31
CA ALA A 497 -22.15 13.46 -9.24
C ALA A 497 -22.95 13.07 -10.48
N GLY A 498 -22.27 12.64 -11.55
CA GLY A 498 -22.90 12.25 -12.82
C GLY A 498 -23.45 10.83 -12.78
N ALA A 499 -22.60 9.86 -13.15
CA ALA A 499 -22.86 8.43 -13.01
C ALA A 499 -22.28 7.90 -11.69
N ASN A 500 -22.54 6.63 -11.38
CA ASN A 500 -21.70 5.92 -10.42
C ASN A 500 -20.25 6.03 -10.91
N GLN A 501 -19.33 6.33 -10.02
CA GLN A 501 -17.95 6.63 -10.38
C GLN A 501 -17.01 6.26 -9.23
N TYR A 502 -15.74 6.10 -9.53
CA TYR A 502 -14.69 6.05 -8.52
C TYR A 502 -13.74 7.22 -8.71
N PHE A 503 -13.08 7.62 -7.62
CA PHE A 503 -11.99 8.60 -7.64
C PHE A 503 -10.75 7.98 -7.01
N ARG A 504 -9.60 8.09 -7.66
CA ARG A 504 -8.30 7.70 -7.11
C ARG A 504 -7.26 8.78 -7.35
N LEU A 505 -6.17 8.74 -6.59
CA LEU A 505 -5.06 9.65 -6.74
C LEU A 505 -3.83 8.92 -7.27
N ARG A 506 -3.07 9.62 -8.11
CA ARG A 506 -1.69 9.27 -8.49
C ARG A 506 -0.85 10.52 -8.36
N GLY A 507 0.26 10.47 -7.64
CA GLY A 507 1.18 11.62 -7.56
C GLY A 507 2.63 11.20 -7.78
N THR A 508 3.45 12.17 -8.19
CA THR A 508 4.86 11.97 -8.52
C THR A 508 5.69 13.22 -8.18
N ASN A 509 6.99 13.03 -8.06
CA ASN A 509 7.98 14.13 -8.02
C ASN A 509 8.44 14.60 -9.42
N LEU A 510 7.99 13.94 -10.48
CA LEU A 510 8.36 14.27 -11.86
C LEU A 510 7.40 15.29 -12.48
N GLY A 511 7.95 16.15 -13.35
CA GLY A 511 7.16 17.02 -14.22
C GLY A 511 6.35 16.20 -15.24
N THR A 512 5.50 16.85 -16.03
CA THR A 512 4.59 16.14 -16.94
C THR A 512 5.28 15.52 -18.16
N ASP A 513 6.43 16.06 -18.58
CA ASP A 513 7.09 15.70 -19.84
C ASP A 513 8.60 15.53 -19.64
N VAL A 514 8.97 14.77 -18.61
CA VAL A 514 10.36 14.34 -18.36
C VAL A 514 10.77 13.26 -19.36
N PRO A 515 11.79 13.49 -20.21
CA PRO A 515 12.21 12.53 -21.23
C PRO A 515 12.54 11.16 -20.64
N GLY A 516 11.93 10.11 -21.20
CA GLY A 516 12.14 8.71 -20.77
C GLY A 516 11.33 8.29 -19.54
N GLU A 517 10.76 9.24 -18.79
CA GLU A 517 10.08 8.95 -17.51
C GLU A 517 8.57 9.26 -17.57
N THR A 518 8.17 10.37 -18.19
CA THR A 518 6.76 10.79 -18.25
C THR A 518 6.40 11.45 -19.58
N ALA A 519 5.15 11.28 -20.01
CA ALA A 519 4.55 12.05 -21.11
C ALA A 519 3.13 12.47 -20.75
N ASN A 520 2.83 13.76 -20.81
CA ASN A 520 1.57 14.35 -20.32
C ASN A 520 1.22 13.98 -18.87
N GLY A 521 2.22 13.67 -18.04
CA GLY A 521 2.10 13.22 -16.64
C GLY A 521 1.71 11.74 -16.47
N GLU A 522 1.61 10.98 -17.57
CA GLU A 522 1.56 9.52 -17.51
C GLU A 522 2.99 8.96 -17.43
N PRO A 523 3.26 7.92 -16.61
CA PRO A 523 4.56 7.28 -16.60
C PRO A 523 4.84 6.55 -17.93
N LEU A 524 6.10 6.58 -18.34
CA LEU A 524 6.66 5.85 -19.48
C LEU A 524 7.27 4.51 -18.99
N PRO A 525 7.46 3.53 -19.89
CA PRO A 525 8.04 2.24 -19.50
C PRO A 525 9.48 2.42 -19.04
N ASP A 526 9.82 1.82 -17.91
CA ASP A 526 11.15 1.87 -17.32
C ASP A 526 12.21 1.25 -18.25
N ALA A 527 13.29 2.00 -18.49
CA ALA A 527 14.44 1.52 -19.23
C ALA A 527 15.35 0.66 -18.33
N ARG A 528 16.03 -0.31 -18.95
CA ARG A 528 17.06 -1.08 -18.26
C ARG A 528 18.24 -0.18 -17.92
N THR A 529 18.74 -0.27 -16.69
CA THR A 529 20.04 0.34 -16.34
C THR A 529 21.18 -0.58 -16.76
N GLU A 530 21.97 -0.12 -17.72
CA GLU A 530 23.12 -0.85 -18.29
C GLU A 530 24.45 -0.48 -17.60
N GLY A 531 25.51 -1.24 -17.90
CA GLY A 531 26.87 -0.99 -17.42
C GLY A 531 27.55 -2.23 -16.86
N ASN A 532 28.85 -2.38 -17.11
CA ASN A 532 29.65 -3.54 -16.69
C ASN A 532 30.28 -3.39 -15.30
N ASP A 533 30.47 -2.15 -14.83
CA ASP A 533 30.90 -1.89 -13.45
C ASP A 533 29.68 -1.99 -12.52
N ASN A 534 29.67 -3.03 -11.69
CA ASN A 534 28.53 -3.31 -10.81
C ASN A 534 28.31 -2.20 -9.78
N VAL A 535 29.37 -1.62 -9.21
CA VAL A 535 29.24 -0.55 -8.20
C VAL A 535 28.66 0.70 -8.83
N ALA A 536 29.16 1.10 -9.99
CA ALA A 536 28.62 2.23 -10.73
C ALA A 536 27.15 1.98 -11.14
N ARG A 537 26.84 0.76 -11.62
CA ARG A 537 25.48 0.37 -12.00
C ARG A 537 24.52 0.41 -10.81
N PHE A 538 24.89 -0.11 -9.64
CA PHE A 538 24.03 -0.08 -8.45
C PHE A 538 23.75 1.35 -7.98
N ASN A 539 24.75 2.23 -8.01
CA ASN A 539 24.55 3.64 -7.69
C ASN A 539 23.65 4.34 -8.72
N ALA A 540 23.80 4.02 -10.01
CA ALA A 540 22.92 4.55 -11.06
C ALA A 540 21.47 4.09 -10.89
N ILE A 541 21.25 2.81 -10.57
CA ILE A 541 19.92 2.27 -10.24
C ILE A 541 19.33 3.01 -9.02
N ASN A 542 20.13 3.18 -7.97
CA ASN A 542 19.67 3.87 -6.76
C ASN A 542 19.28 5.33 -7.05
N ALA A 543 20.12 6.05 -7.80
CA ALA A 543 19.86 7.42 -8.20
C ALA A 543 18.60 7.54 -9.08
N ARG A 544 18.42 6.65 -10.06
CA ARG A 544 17.20 6.55 -10.88
C ARG A 544 15.97 6.40 -10.00
N ASN A 545 15.97 5.39 -9.13
CA ASN A 545 14.80 5.06 -8.32
C ASN A 545 14.38 6.19 -7.38
N TYR A 546 15.32 6.92 -6.78
CA TYR A 546 14.99 8.05 -5.90
C TYR A 546 14.73 9.37 -6.65
N ALA A 547 15.09 9.44 -7.93
CA ALA A 547 14.70 10.54 -8.81
C ALA A 547 13.30 10.35 -9.41
N ASP A 548 12.81 9.12 -9.44
CA ASP A 548 11.52 8.75 -10.02
C ASP A 548 10.62 8.05 -8.98
N LEU A 549 9.84 8.88 -8.27
CA LEU A 549 9.00 8.49 -7.15
C LEU A 549 7.52 8.67 -7.47
N TRP A 550 6.73 7.72 -6.99
CA TRP A 550 5.28 7.72 -7.18
C TRP A 550 4.56 7.34 -5.90
N PHE A 551 3.32 7.81 -5.76
CA PHE A 551 2.35 7.24 -4.83
C PHE A 551 1.00 7.03 -5.52
N TYR A 552 0.27 6.02 -5.07
CA TYR A 552 -1.06 5.68 -5.56
C TYR A 552 -2.02 5.47 -4.39
N SER A 553 -3.19 6.10 -4.45
CA SER A 553 -4.26 5.85 -3.47
C SER A 553 -5.20 4.76 -3.97
N ASN A 554 -5.75 3.95 -3.06
CA ASN A 554 -6.97 3.21 -3.38
C ASN A 554 -8.14 4.17 -3.63
N PRO A 555 -9.20 3.73 -4.35
CA PRO A 555 -10.27 4.62 -4.75
C PRO A 555 -11.29 4.91 -3.65
N VAL A 556 -11.97 6.05 -3.76
CA VAL A 556 -13.27 6.31 -3.14
C VAL A 556 -14.35 6.08 -4.18
N PHE A 557 -15.30 5.20 -3.90
CA PHE A 557 -16.44 4.96 -4.80
C PHE A 557 -17.57 5.95 -4.48
N VAL A 558 -18.33 6.31 -5.50
CA VAL A 558 -19.54 7.11 -5.38
C VAL A 558 -20.66 6.40 -6.11
N LYS A 559 -21.75 6.13 -5.39
CA LYS A 559 -22.98 5.56 -5.91
C LYS A 559 -24.05 6.63 -6.00
N VAL A 560 -24.45 6.93 -7.22
CA VAL A 560 -25.48 7.92 -7.53
C VAL A 560 -26.84 7.24 -7.51
N ALA A 561 -27.80 7.83 -6.80
CA ALA A 561 -29.17 7.33 -6.78
C ALA A 561 -29.75 7.33 -8.21
N ALA A 562 -30.48 6.26 -8.56
CA ALA A 562 -31.25 6.23 -9.80
C ALA A 562 -32.23 7.41 -9.81
N LYS A 563 -32.35 8.07 -10.97
CA LYS A 563 -33.29 9.18 -11.16
C LYS A 563 -34.74 8.74 -11.02
#